data_AF-A0A0D9S4K1-F1
#
_entry.id   AF-A0A0D9S4K1-F1
#
_cell.length_a   1.000
_cell.length_b   1.000
_cell.length_c   1.000
_cell.angle_alpha   90.00
_cell.angle_beta   90.00
_cell.angle_gamma   90.00
#
_symmetry.space_group_name_H-M   'P 1'
#
loop_
_entity.id
_entity.type
_entity.pdbx_description
1 polymer ?
#
loop_
_entity_poly.entity_id
_entity_poly.type
_entity_poly.pdbx_seq_one_letter_code
_entity_poly.pdbx_strand_id
1 'polypeptide(L)'
;MRSRQEMKNPISNKKRKKAAQVIFRKTLEKEAKGVEPDIAVPKFKRRKGESDGAYMQRMQQEAQHVLFLSKNQVPRQPEVQAAPTERSEQKKAKKAFQKRRLDKVQRKKEEKAADRLEQELLRDTVTFGEVVLQPPELTARPRRSVSKDQPGRRSQMLRMLLSPSGVSQPLTASLARQRIVGEERERAVQAYRVLKQQRRLLHGERPHLTSRKKPEPQP
;
A
#
# COMPACT_ATOMS: atom_id res chain seq x y z
N MET A 1 10.70 12.08 -18.00
CA MET A 1 9.50 11.22 -18.13
C MET A 1 9.77 10.20 -19.24
N ARG A 2 9.57 8.90 -19.02
CA ARG A 2 9.74 7.87 -20.08
C ARG A 2 8.54 7.87 -21.02
N SER A 3 8.76 7.62 -22.31
CA SER A 3 7.71 7.67 -23.34
C SER A 3 6.68 6.54 -23.15
N ARG A 4 5.40 6.81 -23.47
CA ARG A 4 4.31 5.80 -23.45
C ARG A 4 4.62 4.57 -24.31
N GLN A 5 5.46 4.72 -25.33
CA GLN A 5 5.90 3.63 -26.21
C GLN A 5 6.91 2.70 -25.51
N GLU A 6 7.79 3.23 -24.67
CA GLU A 6 8.75 2.44 -23.89
C GLU A 6 8.07 1.60 -22.81
N MET A 7 6.92 2.06 -22.30
CA MET A 7 6.10 1.33 -21.33
C MET A 7 5.37 0.11 -21.92
N LYS A 8 5.20 0.07 -23.25
CA LYS A 8 4.58 -1.07 -23.96
C LYS A 8 5.56 -2.21 -24.25
N ASN A 9 6.87 -1.93 -24.25
CA ASN A 9 7.90 -2.92 -24.55
C ASN A 9 8.59 -3.37 -23.25
N PRO A 10 8.21 -4.51 -22.65
CA PRO A 10 8.89 -4.99 -21.46
C PRO A 10 10.36 -5.26 -21.80
N ILE A 11 11.26 -4.51 -21.17
CA ILE A 11 12.71 -4.68 -21.31
C ILE A 11 13.04 -6.16 -21.11
N SER A 12 13.68 -6.78 -22.12
CA SER A 12 14.03 -8.20 -22.06
C SER A 12 14.88 -8.52 -20.83
N ASN A 13 14.71 -9.73 -20.28
CA ASN A 13 15.41 -10.15 -19.06
C ASN A 13 16.95 -9.99 -19.15
N LYS A 14 17.52 -10.15 -20.35
CA LYS A 14 18.95 -9.92 -20.63
C LYS A 14 19.36 -8.46 -20.45
N LYS A 15 18.56 -7.51 -20.93
CA LYS A 15 18.80 -6.07 -20.74
C LYS A 15 18.61 -5.65 -19.29
N ARG A 16 17.63 -6.23 -18.57
CA ARG A 16 17.43 -5.98 -17.13
C ARG A 16 18.62 -6.47 -16.29
N LYS A 17 19.13 -7.69 -16.55
CA LYS A 17 20.31 -8.23 -15.86
C LYS A 17 21.56 -7.37 -16.10
N LYS A 18 21.81 -6.94 -17.34
CA LYS A 18 22.94 -6.03 -17.66
C LYS A 18 22.81 -4.69 -16.94
N ALA A 19 21.63 -4.08 -16.95
CA ALA A 19 21.39 -2.83 -16.24
C ALA A 19 21.59 -2.98 -14.73
N ALA A 20 21.09 -4.07 -14.12
CA ALA A 20 21.31 -4.37 -12.72
C ALA A 20 22.79 -4.57 -12.39
N GLN A 21 23.54 -5.26 -13.25
CA GLN A 21 24.98 -5.47 -13.07
C GLN A 21 25.78 -4.16 -13.18
N VAL A 22 25.41 -3.25 -14.08
CA VAL A 22 26.02 -1.92 -14.20
C VAL A 22 25.71 -1.08 -12.96
N ILE A 23 24.47 -1.12 -12.46
CA ILE A 23 24.09 -0.43 -11.23
C ILE A 23 24.89 -0.98 -10.04
N PHE A 24 25.01 -2.32 -9.95
CA PHE A 24 25.76 -3.00 -8.90
C PHE A 24 27.26 -2.64 -8.93
N ARG A 25 27.87 -2.58 -10.12
CA ARG A 25 29.25 -2.10 -10.26
C ARG A 25 29.39 -0.64 -9.83
N LYS A 26 28.47 0.23 -10.24
CA LYS A 26 28.46 1.64 -9.82
C LYS A 26 28.26 1.82 -8.31
N THR A 27 27.47 0.97 -7.65
CA THR A 27 27.31 1.00 -6.19
C THR A 27 28.57 0.49 -5.49
N LEU A 28 29.15 -0.61 -5.97
CA LEU A 28 30.42 -1.11 -5.45
C LEU A 28 31.56 -0.12 -5.63
N GLU A 29 31.64 0.57 -6.77
CA GLU A 29 32.64 1.62 -7.02
C GLU A 29 32.44 2.83 -6.10
N LYS A 30 31.19 3.15 -5.74
CA LYS A 30 30.89 4.21 -4.76
C LYS A 30 31.27 3.79 -3.34
N GLU A 31 31.07 2.52 -3.00
CA GLU A 31 31.43 1.96 -1.69
C GLU A 31 32.94 1.78 -1.55
N ALA A 32 33.62 1.33 -2.62
CA ALA A 32 35.06 1.14 -2.67
C ALA A 32 35.86 2.46 -2.67
N LYS A 33 35.26 3.55 -3.15
CA LYS A 33 35.86 4.90 -3.10
C LYS A 33 35.78 5.56 -1.71
N GLY A 34 35.21 4.90 -0.70
CA GLY A 34 35.19 5.38 0.68
C GLY A 34 34.33 6.63 0.91
N VAL A 35 34.55 7.27 2.07
CA VAL A 35 33.95 8.57 2.46
C VAL A 35 34.23 9.58 1.35
N GLU A 36 33.23 10.42 1.04
CA GLU A 36 33.19 11.33 -0.12
C GLU A 36 34.57 11.74 -0.65
N PRO A 37 34.87 11.51 -1.93
CA PRO A 37 36.21 11.75 -2.46
C PRO A 37 36.62 13.19 -2.20
N ASP A 38 37.86 13.37 -1.75
CA ASP A 38 38.43 14.71 -1.55
C ASP A 38 38.34 15.52 -2.82
N ILE A 39 38.02 16.81 -2.66
CA ILE A 39 37.90 17.73 -3.79
C ILE A 39 39.25 17.78 -4.47
N ALA A 40 39.30 17.36 -5.74
CA ALA A 40 40.52 17.41 -6.53
C ALA A 40 40.95 18.87 -6.69
N VAL A 41 42.06 19.24 -6.06
CA VAL A 41 42.61 20.61 -6.13
C VAL A 41 43.36 20.77 -7.46
N PRO A 42 42.92 21.68 -8.35
CA PRO A 42 43.59 21.92 -9.63
C PRO A 42 45.01 22.47 -9.43
N LYS A 43 45.92 22.10 -10.34
CA LYS A 43 47.28 22.67 -10.36
C LYS A 43 47.26 23.99 -11.11
N PHE A 44 47.41 25.07 -10.36
CA PHE A 44 47.40 26.44 -10.86
C PHE A 44 48.72 26.82 -11.54
N LYS A 45 48.94 26.24 -12.72
CA LYS A 45 50.08 26.54 -13.59
C LYS A 45 49.60 26.84 -15.01
N ARG A 46 50.25 27.80 -15.68
CA ARG A 46 50.00 28.13 -17.09
C ARG A 46 50.40 26.97 -17.98
N ARG A 47 49.55 26.62 -18.95
CA ARG A 47 49.83 25.54 -19.90
C ARG A 47 50.72 26.05 -21.04
N LYS A 48 51.45 25.13 -21.69
CA LYS A 48 52.28 25.48 -22.86
C LYS A 48 51.36 25.99 -23.99
N GLY A 49 51.58 27.22 -24.43
CA GLY A 49 50.78 27.87 -25.49
C GLY A 49 49.47 28.53 -25.03
N GLU A 50 49.17 28.56 -23.73
CA GLU A 50 48.02 29.31 -23.19
C GLU A 50 48.35 30.81 -23.14
N SER A 51 47.44 31.69 -23.53
CA SER A 51 47.60 33.15 -23.34
C SER A 51 47.32 33.54 -21.89
N ASP A 52 47.83 34.69 -21.43
CA ASP A 52 47.65 35.12 -20.04
C ASP A 52 46.17 35.32 -19.66
N GLY A 53 45.37 35.88 -20.58
CA GLY A 53 43.93 36.03 -20.38
C GLY A 53 43.19 34.68 -20.25
N ALA A 54 43.53 33.71 -21.11
CA ALA A 54 42.94 32.37 -21.04
C ALA A 54 43.30 31.64 -19.73
N TYR A 55 44.55 31.82 -19.27
CA TYR A 55 45.00 31.31 -17.97
C TYR A 55 44.17 31.88 -16.83
N MET A 56 44.01 33.20 -16.75
CA MET A 56 43.25 33.85 -15.68
C MET A 56 41.77 33.42 -15.66
N GLN A 57 41.15 33.29 -16.83
CA GLN A 57 39.76 32.81 -16.92
C GLN A 57 39.62 31.37 -16.44
N ARG A 58 40.51 30.47 -16.86
CA ARG A 58 40.51 29.06 -16.42
C ARG A 58 40.72 28.95 -14.92
N MET A 59 41.70 29.69 -14.39
CA MET A 59 41.98 29.81 -12.96
C MET A 59 40.74 30.23 -12.17
N GLN A 60 40.03 31.26 -12.64
CA GLN A 60 38.85 31.78 -11.98
C GLN A 60 37.70 30.77 -11.96
N GLN A 61 37.45 30.08 -13.07
CA GLN A 61 36.43 29.03 -13.17
C GLN A 61 36.74 27.84 -12.27
N GLU A 62 37.98 27.36 -12.29
CA GLU A 62 38.45 26.26 -11.45
C GLU A 62 38.33 26.61 -9.94
N ALA A 63 38.70 27.83 -9.55
CA ALA A 63 38.55 28.31 -8.18
C ALA A 63 37.09 28.40 -7.73
N GLN A 64 36.21 28.96 -8.57
CA GLN A 64 34.77 29.01 -8.31
C GLN A 64 34.17 27.61 -8.16
N HIS A 65 34.60 26.66 -9.00
CA HIS A 65 34.14 25.29 -8.95
C HIS A 65 34.57 24.57 -7.67
N VAL A 66 35.83 24.72 -7.24
CA VAL A 66 36.31 24.17 -5.96
C VAL A 66 35.55 24.78 -4.78
N LEU A 67 35.33 26.10 -4.80
CA LEU A 67 34.55 26.79 -3.77
C LEU A 67 33.09 26.33 -3.71
N PHE A 68 32.49 26.04 -4.88
CA PHE A 68 31.15 25.47 -4.94
C PHE A 68 31.12 24.06 -4.35
N LEU A 69 32.09 23.21 -4.70
CA LEU A 69 32.18 21.86 -4.15
C LEU A 69 32.37 21.89 -2.63
N SER A 70 33.24 22.76 -2.12
CA SER A 70 33.52 22.84 -0.68
C SER A 70 32.31 23.32 0.13
N LYS A 71 31.57 24.31 -0.37
CA LYS A 71 30.32 24.79 0.26
C LYS A 71 29.24 23.71 0.35
N ASN A 72 29.25 22.75 -0.57
CA ASN A 72 28.28 21.67 -0.62
C ASN A 72 28.73 20.40 0.12
N GLN A 73 29.98 20.35 0.60
CA GLN A 73 30.44 19.24 1.43
C GLN A 73 29.86 19.35 2.85
N VAL A 74 29.50 18.20 3.40
CA VAL A 74 29.13 18.11 4.81
C VAL A 74 30.36 18.49 5.64
N PRO A 75 30.23 19.32 6.69
CA PRO A 75 31.36 19.65 7.56
C PRO A 75 31.97 18.36 8.10
N ARG A 76 33.19 18.07 7.67
CA ARG A 76 33.93 16.90 8.14
C ARG A 76 34.39 17.21 9.55
N GLN A 77 33.82 16.52 10.53
CA GLN A 77 34.32 16.48 11.89
C GLN A 77 35.08 15.18 12.10
N PRO A 78 36.36 15.10 11.68
CA PRO A 78 37.15 13.89 11.84
C PRO A 78 37.40 13.53 13.31
N GLU A 79 37.30 14.50 14.23
CA GLU A 79 37.54 14.33 15.66
C GLU A 79 36.31 13.93 16.46
N VAL A 80 35.10 14.14 15.91
CA VAL A 80 33.85 13.79 16.60
C VAL A 80 33.45 12.39 16.17
N GLN A 81 33.78 11.40 17.00
CA GLN A 81 33.14 10.08 16.97
C GLN A 81 31.64 10.26 17.34
N ALA A 82 30.84 10.72 16.38
CA ALA A 82 29.40 10.87 16.57
C ALA A 82 28.74 9.49 16.60
N ALA A 83 28.18 9.13 17.76
CA ALA A 83 27.38 7.92 17.94
C ALA A 83 26.25 7.85 16.89
N PRO A 84 26.05 6.72 16.19
CA PRO A 84 25.12 6.61 15.08
C PRO A 84 23.72 6.20 15.57
N THR A 85 23.02 7.02 16.34
CA THR A 85 21.73 6.61 16.91
C THR A 85 20.57 6.83 15.91
N GLU A 86 20.30 8.07 15.51
CA GLU A 86 19.12 8.43 14.71
C GLU A 86 19.05 7.77 13.31
N ARG A 87 20.16 7.81 12.55
CA ARG A 87 20.21 7.19 11.21
C ARG A 87 20.19 5.65 11.27
N SER A 88 20.61 5.05 12.39
CA SER A 88 20.58 3.60 12.54
C SER A 88 19.18 3.10 12.90
N GLU A 89 18.42 3.85 13.70
CA GLU A 89 17.04 3.53 14.08
C GLU A 89 16.09 3.56 12.87
N GLN A 90 16.18 4.59 12.02
CA GLN A 90 15.38 4.64 10.79
C GLN A 90 15.71 3.47 9.84
N LYS A 91 16.98 3.05 9.79
CA LYS A 91 17.39 1.86 9.02
C LYS A 91 16.84 0.57 9.64
N LYS A 92 16.83 0.44 10.97
CA LYS A 92 16.23 -0.70 11.69
C LYS A 92 14.73 -0.78 11.45
N ALA A 93 14.01 0.34 11.53
CA ALA A 93 12.57 0.41 11.26
C ALA A 93 12.24 -0.01 9.80
N LYS A 94 13.01 0.48 8.82
CA LYS A 94 12.87 0.07 7.41
C LYS A 94 13.12 -1.43 7.22
N LYS A 95 14.14 -1.99 7.87
CA LYS A 95 14.42 -3.44 7.83
C LYS A 95 13.30 -4.26 8.47
N ALA A 96 12.76 -3.83 9.60
CA ALA A 96 11.65 -4.49 10.27
C ALA A 96 10.37 -4.50 9.40
N PHE A 97 10.07 -3.38 8.74
CA PHE A 97 8.94 -3.29 7.81
C PHE A 97 9.09 -4.24 6.61
N GLN A 98 10.29 -4.35 6.06
CA GLN A 98 10.57 -5.28 4.96
C GLN A 98 10.43 -6.74 5.40
N LYS A 99 10.96 -7.11 6.57
CA LYS A 99 10.79 -8.46 7.15
C LYS A 99 9.31 -8.79 7.33
N ARG A 100 8.53 -7.91 7.96
CA ARG A 100 7.09 -8.10 8.17
C ARG A 100 6.32 -8.34 6.86
N ARG A 101 6.72 -7.68 5.76
CA ARG A 101 6.11 -7.94 4.45
C ARG A 101 6.45 -9.33 3.91
N LEU A 102 7.69 -9.77 4.05
CA LEU A 102 8.12 -11.11 3.63
C LEU A 102 7.40 -12.19 4.44
N ASP A 103 7.33 -12.02 5.76
CA ASP A 103 6.66 -12.96 6.66
C ASP A 103 5.18 -13.09 6.31
N LYS A 104 4.50 -11.98 5.98
CA LYS A 104 3.10 -12.00 5.52
C LYS A 104 2.92 -12.80 4.23
N VAL A 105 3.89 -12.77 3.33
CA VAL A 105 3.84 -13.54 2.08
C VAL A 105 4.09 -15.02 2.35
N GLN A 106 5.03 -15.36 3.23
CA GLN A 106 5.32 -16.74 3.63
C GLN A 106 4.11 -17.37 4.32
N ARG A 107 3.53 -16.70 5.32
CA ARG A 107 2.31 -17.16 6.01
C ARG A 107 1.16 -17.43 5.04
N LYS A 108 0.93 -16.53 4.08
CA LYS A 108 -0.11 -16.72 3.05
C LYS A 108 0.16 -17.89 2.11
N LYS A 109 1.42 -18.28 1.93
CA LYS A 109 1.78 -19.45 1.11
C LYS A 109 1.56 -20.74 1.91
N GLU A 110 1.93 -20.73 3.18
CA GLU A 110 1.72 -21.85 4.11
C GLU A 110 0.23 -22.11 4.30
N GLU A 111 -0.57 -21.07 4.55
CA GLU A 111 -2.05 -21.15 4.64
C GLU A 111 -2.65 -21.76 3.37
N LYS A 112 -2.26 -21.25 2.19
CA LYS A 112 -2.72 -21.83 0.91
C LYS A 112 -2.24 -23.25 0.65
N ALA A 113 -1.10 -23.63 1.21
CA ALA A 113 -0.60 -25.00 1.10
C ALA A 113 -1.43 -25.93 1.99
N ALA A 114 -1.75 -25.50 3.21
CA ALA A 114 -2.66 -26.21 4.10
C ALA A 114 -4.06 -26.35 3.47
N ASP A 115 -4.64 -25.27 2.94
CA ASP A 115 -5.95 -25.31 2.26
C ASP A 115 -5.98 -26.32 1.10
N ARG A 116 -4.87 -26.45 0.35
CA ARG A 116 -4.76 -27.42 -0.74
C ARG A 116 -4.69 -28.84 -0.23
N LEU A 117 -3.91 -29.08 0.83
CA LEU A 117 -3.82 -30.40 1.45
C LEU A 117 -5.17 -30.82 2.04
N GLU A 118 -5.90 -29.91 2.68
CA GLU A 118 -7.25 -30.17 3.17
C GLU A 118 -8.22 -30.50 2.02
N GLN A 119 -8.15 -29.75 0.92
CA GLN A 119 -8.94 -30.05 -0.28
C GLN A 119 -8.59 -31.41 -0.90
N GLU A 120 -7.34 -31.84 -0.84
CA GLU A 120 -6.91 -33.15 -1.32
C GLU A 120 -7.43 -34.27 -0.41
N LEU A 121 -7.41 -34.08 0.91
CA LEU A 121 -7.94 -35.04 1.88
C LEU A 121 -9.47 -35.18 1.84
N LEU A 122 -10.18 -34.10 1.53
CA LEU A 122 -11.65 -34.08 1.43
C LEU A 122 -12.18 -34.44 0.03
N ARG A 123 -11.29 -34.79 -0.92
CA ARG A 123 -11.69 -35.17 -2.28
C ARG A 123 -11.85 -36.68 -2.39
N ASP A 124 -13.09 -37.11 -2.52
CA ASP A 124 -13.41 -38.50 -2.85
C ASP A 124 -13.16 -38.76 -4.34
N THR A 125 -12.18 -39.62 -4.65
CA THR A 125 -11.93 -40.07 -6.02
C THR A 125 -12.83 -41.26 -6.35
N VAL A 126 -13.77 -41.05 -7.27
CA VAL A 126 -14.70 -42.09 -7.75
C VAL A 126 -14.34 -42.47 -9.18
N THR A 127 -14.39 -43.78 -9.50
CA THR A 127 -14.12 -44.28 -10.86
C THR A 127 -15.37 -44.28 -11.73
N PHE A 128 -15.20 -44.27 -13.05
CA PHE A 128 -16.33 -44.26 -13.98
C PHE A 128 -17.08 -45.60 -13.94
N GLY A 129 -18.38 -45.54 -13.64
CA GLY A 129 -19.24 -46.72 -13.52
C GLY A 129 -19.71 -47.03 -12.09
N GLU A 130 -19.10 -46.39 -11.08
CA GLU A 130 -19.56 -46.47 -9.69
C GLU A 130 -20.77 -45.54 -9.45
N VAL A 131 -21.81 -46.04 -8.79
CA VAL A 131 -23.02 -45.26 -8.49
C VAL A 131 -22.80 -44.50 -7.17
N VAL A 132 -22.76 -43.17 -7.26
CA VAL A 132 -22.57 -42.28 -6.11
C VAL A 132 -23.92 -41.84 -5.57
N LEU A 133 -24.08 -41.84 -4.25
CA LEU A 133 -25.30 -41.41 -3.57
C LEU A 133 -25.56 -39.91 -3.74
N GLN A 134 -24.50 -39.11 -3.69
CA GLN A 134 -24.58 -37.66 -3.85
C GLN A 134 -23.97 -37.24 -5.21
N PRO A 135 -24.75 -36.57 -6.07
CA PRO A 135 -24.22 -36.09 -7.35
C PRO A 135 -23.16 -35.00 -7.13
N PRO A 136 -22.15 -34.90 -8.02
CA PRO A 136 -21.11 -33.88 -7.90
C PRO A 136 -21.66 -32.47 -8.13
N GLU A 137 -21.23 -31.52 -7.32
CA GLU A 137 -21.59 -30.12 -7.49
C GLU A 137 -20.67 -29.43 -8.52
N LEU A 138 -21.27 -28.97 -9.63
CA LEU A 138 -20.55 -28.25 -10.68
C LEU A 138 -20.28 -26.79 -10.26
N THR A 139 -19.19 -26.56 -9.54
CA THR A 139 -18.74 -25.21 -9.12
C THR A 139 -18.00 -24.43 -10.22
N ALA A 140 -17.64 -25.10 -11.32
CA ALA A 140 -16.90 -24.50 -12.43
C ALA A 140 -17.78 -23.59 -13.30
N ARG A 141 -17.39 -22.32 -13.45
CA ARG A 141 -18.07 -21.38 -14.36
C ARG A 141 -17.66 -21.64 -15.82
N PRO A 142 -18.61 -21.69 -16.77
CA PRO A 142 -18.30 -21.81 -18.19
C PRO A 142 -17.31 -20.74 -18.67
N ARG A 143 -16.36 -21.09 -19.56
CA ARG A 143 -15.37 -20.13 -20.10
C ARG A 143 -16.02 -18.88 -20.75
N ARG A 144 -17.23 -19.02 -21.29
CA ARG A 144 -18.01 -17.92 -21.89
C ARG A 144 -19.04 -17.30 -20.96
N SER A 145 -19.21 -17.81 -19.74
CA SER A 145 -20.05 -17.13 -18.75
C SER A 145 -19.26 -15.95 -18.21
N VAL A 146 -19.37 -14.81 -18.87
CA VAL A 146 -19.19 -13.52 -18.19
C VAL A 146 -20.35 -13.37 -17.23
N SER A 147 -20.30 -14.06 -16.09
CA SER A 147 -21.03 -13.67 -14.91
C SER A 147 -20.40 -12.35 -14.43
N LYS A 148 -20.64 -11.28 -15.19
CA LYS A 148 -20.65 -9.96 -14.58
C LYS A 148 -21.73 -10.11 -13.53
N ASP A 149 -21.32 -10.11 -12.27
CA ASP A 149 -22.18 -9.98 -11.10
C ASP A 149 -22.78 -8.55 -11.03
N GLN A 150 -23.12 -8.06 -12.21
CA GLN A 150 -23.55 -6.75 -12.62
C GLN A 150 -24.49 -6.99 -13.82
N PRO A 151 -25.70 -7.52 -13.57
CA PRO A 151 -26.77 -7.37 -14.54
C PRO A 151 -26.94 -5.86 -14.80
N GLY A 152 -26.51 -5.40 -15.97
CA GLY A 152 -26.56 -3.98 -16.35
C GLY A 152 -25.39 -3.13 -15.86
N ARG A 153 -24.39 -2.91 -16.72
CA ARG A 153 -23.54 -1.70 -16.68
C ARG A 153 -24.29 -0.42 -17.10
N ARG A 154 -25.62 -0.44 -17.05
CA ARG A 154 -26.44 0.75 -16.89
C ARG A 154 -26.90 0.68 -15.45
N SER A 155 -26.38 1.54 -14.59
CA SER A 155 -27.05 1.83 -13.33
C SER A 155 -28.52 2.07 -13.68
N GLN A 156 -29.44 1.21 -13.23
CA GLN A 156 -30.86 1.45 -13.44
C GLN A 156 -31.14 2.90 -13.01
N MET A 157 -31.70 3.73 -13.88
CA MET A 157 -31.90 5.16 -13.60
C MET A 157 -32.65 5.37 -12.28
N LEU A 158 -33.62 4.49 -11.98
CA LEU A 158 -34.31 4.45 -10.70
C LEU A 158 -33.37 4.34 -9.51
N ARG A 159 -32.30 3.55 -9.60
CA ARG A 159 -31.29 3.42 -8.55
C ARG A 159 -30.50 4.72 -8.37
N MET A 160 -30.34 5.56 -9.40
CA MET A 160 -29.71 6.88 -9.24
C MET A 160 -30.63 7.88 -8.53
N LEU A 161 -31.94 7.78 -8.73
CA LEU A 161 -32.94 8.65 -8.10
C LEU A 161 -33.27 8.22 -6.66
N LEU A 162 -33.24 6.91 -6.40
CA LEU A 162 -33.62 6.32 -5.11
C LEU A 162 -32.41 6.05 -4.20
N SER A 163 -31.19 5.96 -4.74
CA SER A 163 -29.99 5.84 -3.90
C SER A 163 -29.57 7.20 -3.39
N PRO A 164 -29.30 7.38 -2.09
CA PRO A 164 -28.68 8.59 -1.56
C PRO A 164 -27.22 8.80 -2.03
N SER A 165 -26.76 8.11 -3.08
CA SER A 165 -25.36 8.12 -3.54
C SER A 165 -25.04 9.21 -4.58
N GLY A 166 -25.90 10.23 -4.70
CA GLY A 166 -25.66 11.43 -5.51
C GLY A 166 -24.99 12.58 -4.75
N VAL A 167 -24.86 12.47 -3.43
CA VAL A 167 -23.89 13.30 -2.70
C VAL A 167 -22.53 12.66 -2.86
N SER A 168 -21.55 13.42 -3.34
CA SER A 168 -20.13 13.13 -3.20
C SER A 168 -19.88 12.46 -1.85
N GLN A 169 -19.00 11.45 -1.82
CA GLN A 169 -18.41 10.92 -0.57
C GLN A 169 -18.43 12.01 0.49
N PRO A 170 -19.06 11.82 1.66
CA PRO A 170 -19.09 12.90 2.63
C PRO A 170 -17.64 13.27 2.88
N LEU A 171 -17.25 14.49 2.49
CA LEU A 171 -16.00 15.10 2.94
C LEU A 171 -15.98 14.81 4.43
N THR A 172 -14.98 14.07 4.89
CA THR A 172 -14.84 13.65 6.28
C THR A 172 -15.21 14.84 7.15
N ALA A 173 -16.39 14.79 7.78
CA ALA A 173 -16.97 15.97 8.40
C ALA A 173 -15.96 16.52 9.41
N SER A 174 -15.73 17.83 9.40
CA SER A 174 -14.74 18.45 10.30
C SER A 174 -15.02 18.03 11.75
N LEU A 175 -13.97 17.89 12.57
CA LEU A 175 -14.12 17.46 13.96
C LEU A 175 -15.13 18.34 14.73
N ALA A 176 -15.23 19.63 14.41
CA ALA A 176 -16.24 20.53 14.94
C ALA A 176 -17.67 20.10 14.57
N ARG A 177 -17.93 19.73 13.31
CA ARG A 177 -19.23 19.22 12.87
C ARG A 177 -19.57 17.88 13.50
N GLN A 178 -18.59 16.99 13.70
CA GLN A 178 -18.82 15.72 14.39
C GLN A 178 -19.21 15.92 15.86
N ARG A 179 -18.63 16.92 16.55
CA ARG A 179 -19.02 17.29 17.92
C ARG A 179 -20.46 17.76 18.00
N ILE A 180 -20.85 18.69 17.13
CA ILE A 180 -22.23 19.22 17.06
C ILE A 180 -23.23 18.08 16.83
N VAL A 181 -22.97 17.22 15.84
CA VAL A 181 -23.85 16.07 15.54
C VAL A 181 -23.87 15.05 16.68
N GLY A 182 -22.76 14.87 17.41
CA GLY A 182 -22.69 14.03 18.61
C GLY A 182 -23.59 14.55 19.74
N GLU A 183 -23.48 15.83 20.06
CA GLU A 183 -24.30 16.49 21.09
C GLU A 183 -25.79 16.45 20.74
N GLU A 184 -26.15 16.71 19.48
CA GLU A 184 -27.53 16.61 19.00
C GLU A 184 -28.09 15.19 19.14
N ARG A 185 -27.27 14.17 18.83
CA ARG A 185 -27.65 12.76 19.02
C ARG A 185 -27.88 12.42 20.48
N GLU A 186 -27.01 12.87 21.38
CA GLU A 186 -27.15 12.65 22.81
C GLU A 186 -28.45 13.29 23.35
N ARG A 187 -28.73 14.54 22.96
CA ARG A 187 -29.99 15.22 23.31
C ARG A 187 -31.22 14.46 22.80
N ALA A 188 -31.20 14.01 21.54
CA ALA A 188 -32.30 13.25 20.96
C ALA A 188 -32.53 11.91 21.67
N VAL A 189 -31.44 11.20 22.01
CA VAL A 189 -31.52 9.93 22.73
C VAL A 189 -32.06 10.14 24.15
N GLN A 190 -31.62 11.18 24.85
CA GLN A 190 -32.14 11.51 26.17
C GLN A 190 -33.63 11.85 26.12
N ALA A 191 -34.05 12.71 25.18
CA ALA A 191 -35.46 13.04 24.97
C ALA A 191 -36.30 11.78 24.66
N TYR A 192 -35.80 10.91 23.79
CA TYR A 192 -36.46 9.64 23.48
C TYR A 192 -36.55 8.71 24.69
N ARG A 193 -35.51 8.62 25.53
CA ARG A 193 -35.53 7.82 26.76
C ARG A 193 -36.58 8.33 27.73
N VAL A 194 -36.67 9.66 27.92
CA VAL A 194 -37.69 10.28 28.77
C VAL A 194 -39.09 10.00 28.23
N LEU A 195 -39.33 10.22 26.94
CA LEU A 195 -40.62 9.91 26.29
C LEU A 195 -40.96 8.42 26.40
N LYS A 196 -39.97 7.54 26.25
CA LYS A 196 -40.17 6.08 26.38
C LYS A 196 -40.50 5.69 27.82
N GLN A 197 -39.89 6.33 28.81
CA GLN A 197 -40.21 6.13 30.22
C GLN A 197 -41.63 6.64 30.55
N GLN A 198 -41.98 7.85 30.10
CA GLN A 198 -43.35 8.37 30.24
C GLN A 198 -44.36 7.46 29.55
N ARG A 199 -44.06 6.97 28.34
CA ARG A 199 -44.94 6.02 27.63
C ARG A 199 -45.10 4.69 28.37
N ARG A 200 -44.06 4.20 29.07
CA ARG A 200 -44.14 3.00 29.91
C ARG A 200 -45.00 3.23 31.17
N LEU A 201 -44.94 4.43 31.74
CA LEU A 201 -45.76 4.79 32.90
C LEU A 201 -47.23 5.00 32.51
N LEU A 202 -47.50 5.59 31.35
CA LEU A 202 -48.85 5.81 30.83
C LEU A 202 -49.49 4.55 30.23
N HIS A 203 -48.70 3.74 29.54
CA HIS A 203 -49.12 2.44 29.00
C HIS A 203 -48.34 1.35 29.74
N GLY A 204 -48.84 0.95 30.90
CA GLY A 204 -48.29 -0.18 31.67
C GLY A 204 -47.96 -1.36 30.76
N GLU A 205 -46.76 -1.92 30.97
CA GLU A 205 -46.16 -3.08 30.30
C GLU A 205 -47.15 -3.95 29.49
N ARG A 206 -47.12 -3.84 28.15
CA ARG A 206 -47.54 -4.96 27.28
C ARG A 206 -46.29 -5.60 26.68
N PRO A 207 -45.80 -6.72 27.26
CA PRO A 207 -44.67 -7.46 26.68
C PRO A 207 -45.09 -8.04 25.32
N HIS A 208 -44.29 -7.78 24.30
CA HIS A 208 -44.49 -8.35 22.98
C HIS A 208 -43.99 -9.79 23.05
N LEU A 209 -44.94 -10.72 22.95
CA LEU A 209 -44.70 -12.16 23.00
C LEU A 209 -43.66 -12.59 21.96
N THR A 210 -42.61 -13.24 22.45
CA THR A 210 -41.79 -14.15 21.67
C THR A 210 -42.56 -15.45 21.46
N SER A 211 -43.04 -15.75 20.25
CA SER A 211 -43.31 -17.14 19.85
C SER A 211 -43.56 -17.30 18.35
N ARG A 212 -42.58 -17.88 17.65
CA ARG A 212 -42.84 -18.74 16.48
C ARG A 212 -42.21 -20.09 16.77
N LYS A 213 -42.89 -20.92 17.57
CA LYS A 213 -42.70 -22.38 17.59
C LYS A 213 -43.87 -22.99 16.81
N LYS A 214 -43.56 -23.76 15.76
CA LYS A 214 -44.55 -24.57 15.02
C LYS A 214 -45.01 -25.74 15.90
N PRO A 215 -46.28 -26.15 15.86
CA PRO A 215 -46.70 -27.39 16.49
C PRO A 215 -46.43 -28.59 15.57
N GLU A 216 -45.82 -29.64 16.13
CA GLU A 216 -45.89 -31.01 15.61
C GLU A 216 -47.30 -31.58 15.86
N PRO A 217 -47.87 -32.38 14.95
CA PRO A 217 -49.07 -33.15 15.21
C PRO A 217 -48.72 -34.57 15.67
N GLN A 218 -49.47 -35.06 16.65
CA GLN A 218 -49.65 -36.49 16.97
C GLN A 218 -51.13 -36.70 17.29
N PRO A 219 -51.66 -37.94 17.26
CA PRO A 219 -50.99 -39.24 17.08
C PRO A 219 -51.18 -39.91 15.71
#